data_AF-A0A259FML8-F1
#
_entry.id   AF-A0A259FML8-F1
#
_cell.length_a   1.000
_cell.length_b   1.000
_cell.length_c   1.000
_cell.angle_alpha   90.00
_cell.angle_beta   90.00
_cell.angle_gamma   90.00
#
_symmetry.space_group_name_H-M   'P 1'
#
loop_
_entity.id
_entity.type
_entity.pdbx_description
1 polymer ?
#
loop_
_entity_poly.entity_id
_entity_poly.type
_entity_poly.pdbx_seq_one_letter_code
_entity_poly.pdbx_strand_id
1 'polypeptide(L)' 'MRNRNEQLRAELIASMPITENELKVLANQRAKLALEIMTKNNPGLKERIRLTEVKVANAPKEGAPLEVEVRIK' A
#
# COMPACT_ATOMS: atom_id res chain seq x y z
N MET A 1 -5.58 28.41 15.80
CA MET A 1 -5.12 27.16 16.45
C MET A 1 -4.93 25.96 15.50
N ARG A 2 -5.00 26.08 14.16
CA ARG A 2 -4.74 24.94 13.24
C ARG A 2 -3.24 24.65 13.02
N ASN A 3 -2.39 25.67 13.12
CA ASN A 3 -0.95 25.58 12.79
C ASN A 3 -0.13 24.69 13.76
N ARG A 4 -0.39 24.72 15.08
CA ARG A 4 0.39 23.92 16.04
C ARG A 4 0.15 22.42 15.91
N ASN A 5 -1.08 22.01 15.60
CA ASN A 5 -1.42 20.58 15.45
C ASN A 5 -0.82 20.01 14.17
N GLU A 6 -0.81 20.79 13.08
CA GLU A 6 -0.17 20.40 11.83
C GLU A 6 1.36 20.28 11.99
N GLN A 7 1.98 21.23 12.70
CA GLN A 7 3.40 21.15 13.07
C GLN A 7 3.70 19.92 13.93
N LEU A 8 2.94 19.69 15.00
CA LEU A 8 3.15 18.53 15.86
C LEU A 8 2.97 17.22 15.10
N ARG A 9 1.99 17.15 14.19
CA ARG A 9 1.80 16.00 13.31
C ARG A 9 3.02 15.77 12.40
N ALA A 10 3.58 16.83 11.82
CA ALA A 10 4.78 16.74 10.98
C ALA A 10 6.00 16.29 11.80
N GLU A 11 6.19 16.85 13.00
CA GLU A 11 7.26 16.46 13.95
C GLU A 11 7.16 14.98 14.33
N LEU A 12 5.96 14.49 14.65
CA LEU A 12 5.72 13.08 14.98
C LEU A 12 6.02 12.16 13.80
N ILE A 13 5.58 12.51 12.59
CA ILE A 13 5.89 11.74 11.38
C ILE A 13 7.40 11.71 11.13
N ALA A 14 8.09 12.84 11.29
CA ALA A 14 9.54 12.92 11.09
C ALA A 14 10.33 12.11 12.13
N SER A 15 9.82 11.98 13.36
CA SER A 15 10.45 11.17 14.42
C SER A 15 10.37 9.66 14.21
N MET A 16 9.59 9.21 13.22
CA MET A 16 9.42 7.79 12.88
C MET A 16 10.01 7.51 11.48
N PRO A 17 11.35 7.52 11.34
CA PRO A 17 11.97 7.23 10.06
C PRO A 17 11.67 5.78 9.66
N ILE A 18 11.11 5.60 8.46
CA ILE A 18 10.87 4.28 7.89
C ILE A 18 12.06 3.94 6.99
N THR A 19 12.69 2.80 7.26
CA THR A 19 13.80 2.29 6.45
C THR A 19 13.30 1.63 5.17
N GLU A 20 14.15 1.60 4.13
CA GLU A 20 13.84 0.88 2.89
C GLU A 20 13.56 -0.61 3.14
N ASN A 21 14.23 -1.21 4.12
CA ASN A 21 14.00 -2.60 4.50
C ASN A 21 12.59 -2.82 5.07
N GLU A 22 12.12 -1.92 5.95
CA GLU A 22 10.76 -1.99 6.48
C GLU A 22 9.70 -1.83 5.38
N LEU A 23 9.95 -0.94 4.40
CA LEU A 23 9.07 -0.82 3.23
C LEU A 23 9.05 -2.10 2.39
N LYS A 24 10.19 -2.74 2.16
CA LYS A 24 10.27 -4.03 1.43
C LYS A 24 9.56 -5.14 2.18
N VAL A 25 9.68 -5.21 3.50
CA VAL A 25 8.98 -6.17 4.35
C VAL A 25 7.46 -5.95 4.25
N LEU A 26 7.02 -4.71 4.41
CA LEU A 26 5.60 -4.34 4.32
C LEU A 26 5.01 -4.67 2.93
N ALA A 27 5.73 -4.35 1.85
CA ALA A 27 5.30 -4.65 0.49
C ALA A 27 5.14 -6.16 0.27
N ASN A 28 6.11 -6.96 0.72
CA ASN A 28 6.04 -8.42 0.64
C ASN A 28 4.86 -9.00 1.44
N GLN A 29 4.63 -8.52 2.66
CA GLN A 29 3.50 -8.96 3.48
C GLN A 29 2.15 -8.64 2.80
N ARG A 30 1.99 -7.43 2.27
CA ARG A 30 0.79 -7.02 1.53
C ARG A 30 0.58 -7.86 0.27
N ALA A 31 1.64 -8.15 -0.48
CA ALA A 31 1.55 -8.95 -1.69
C ALA A 31 1.18 -10.41 -1.39
N LYS A 32 1.71 -11.00 -0.31
CA LYS A 32 1.32 -12.34 0.17
C LYS A 32 -0.15 -12.38 0.58
N LEU A 33 -0.60 -11.42 1.38
CA LEU A 33 -1.99 -11.32 1.80
C LEU A 33 -2.93 -11.18 0.60
N ALA A 34 -2.57 -10.33 -0.37
CA ALA A 34 -3.34 -10.17 -1.60
C ALA A 34 -3.43 -11.48 -2.39
N LEU A 35 -2.31 -12.20 -2.55
CA LEU A 35 -2.29 -13.51 -3.21
C LEU A 35 -3.20 -14.52 -2.51
N GLU A 36 -3.14 -14.61 -1.17
CA GLU A 36 -4.00 -15.49 -0.37
C GLU A 36 -5.48 -15.17 -0.58
N ILE A 37 -5.86 -13.89 -0.52
CA ILE A 37 -7.24 -13.44 -0.74
C ILE A 37 -7.72 -13.75 -2.16
N MET A 38 -6.89 -13.47 -3.17
CA MET A 38 -7.24 -13.68 -4.57
C MET A 38 -7.40 -15.16 -4.92
N THR A 39 -6.52 -16.01 -4.37
CA THR A 39 -6.53 -17.45 -4.64
C THR A 39 -7.59 -18.19 -3.84
N LYS A 40 -8.05 -17.66 -2.70
CA LYS A 40 -9.12 -18.24 -1.88
C LYS A 40 -10.40 -18.53 -2.67
N ASN A 41 -10.81 -17.59 -3.52
CA ASN A 41 -12.03 -17.71 -4.32
C ASN A 41 -11.77 -18.22 -5.75
N ASN A 42 -10.51 -18.29 -6.18
CA ASN A 42 -10.11 -18.70 -7.52
C ASN A 42 -8.78 -19.48 -7.49
N PRO A 43 -8.82 -20.79 -7.19
CA PRO A 43 -7.61 -21.60 -7.05
C PRO A 43 -6.70 -21.61 -8.28
N GLY A 44 -7.27 -21.51 -9.49
CA GLY A 44 -6.53 -21.45 -10.75
C GLY A 44 -5.66 -20.19 -10.93
N LEU A 45 -5.82 -19.17 -10.09
CA LEU A 45 -4.93 -18.01 -10.07
C LEU A 45 -3.58 -18.31 -9.44
N LYS A 46 -3.48 -19.34 -8.59
CA LYS A 46 -2.25 -19.68 -7.86
C LYS A 46 -1.08 -20.03 -8.79
N GLU A 47 -1.39 -20.64 -9.93
CA GLU A 47 -0.39 -21.02 -10.94
C GLU A 47 -0.01 -19.84 -11.87
N ARG A 48 -0.88 -18.84 -11.96
CA ARG A 48 -0.77 -17.70 -12.89
C ARG A 48 -0.16 -16.46 -12.25
N ILE A 49 -0.29 -16.31 -10.93
CA ILE A 49 0.22 -15.16 -10.18
C ILE A 49 1.49 -15.57 -9.44
N ARG A 50 2.58 -14.85 -9.68
CA ARG A 50 3.86 -15.05 -8.98
C ARG A 50 4.28 -13.76 -8.31
N LEU A 51 4.63 -13.85 -7.03
CA LEU A 51 5.28 -12.77 -6.32
C LEU A 51 6.72 -12.67 -6.83
N THR A 52 7.15 -11.46 -7.18
CA THR A 52 8.50 -11.17 -7.67
C THR A 52 9.15 -10.13 -6.76
N GLU A 53 10.39 -9.76 -7.06
CA GLU A 53 11.14 -8.80 -6.26
C GLU A 53 10.41 -7.46 -6.10
N VAL A 54 10.44 -6.92 -4.88
CA VAL A 54 9.89 -5.61 -4.58
C VAL A 54 10.76 -4.53 -5.22
N LYS A 55 10.19 -3.79 -6.16
CA LYS A 55 10.82 -2.63 -6.79
C LYS A 55 10.21 -1.35 -6.24
N VAL A 56 11.05 -0.34 -6.03
CA VAL A 56 10.58 1.01 -5.71
C VAL A 56 9.87 1.55 -6.94
N ALA A 57 8.57 1.82 -6.81
CA ALA A 57 7.77 2.41 -7.87
C ALA A 57 7.86 3.94 -7.75
N ASN A 58 8.48 4.59 -8.73
CA ASN A 58 8.36 6.04 -8.89
C ASN A 58 7.01 6.31 -9.56
N ALA A 59 6.05 6.82 -8.81
CA ALA A 59 4.78 7.27 -9.39
C ALA A 59 5.02 8.56 -10.20
N PRO A 60 4.74 8.58 -11.51
CA PRO A 60 4.75 9.81 -12.28
C PRO A 60 3.47 10.58 -11.92
N LYS A 61 3.56 11.49 -10.95
CA LYS A 61 2.47 12.31 -10.39
C LYS A 61 1.52 11.56 -9.44
N GLU A 62 0.98 12.32 -8.50
CA GLU A 62 -0.05 11.91 -7.54
C GLU A 62 -1.11 11.05 -8.24
N GLY A 63 -1.34 9.84 -7.71
CA GLY A 63 -2.20 8.85 -8.36
C GLY A 63 -3.59 9.40 -8.69
N ALA A 64 -4.14 9.00 -9.83
CA ALA A 64 -5.50 9.36 -10.20
C ALA A 64 -6.49 8.78 -9.17
N PRO A 65 -7.40 9.60 -8.59
CA PRO A 65 -8.43 9.09 -7.69
C PRO A 65 -9.31 8.09 -8.44
N LEU A 66 -9.43 6.87 -7.89
CA LEU A 66 -10.40 5.89 -8.36
C LEU A 66 -11.78 6.37 -7.88
N GLU A 67 -12.58 6.94 -8.79
CA GLU A 67 -14.00 7.22 -8.54
C GLU A 67 -14.73 5.88 -8.43
N VAL A 68 -14.89 5.38 -7.21
CA VAL A 68 -15.72 4.20 -6.94
C VAL A 68 -17.15 4.69 -6.67
N GLU A 69 -18.00 4.60 -7.67
CA GLU A 69 -19.42 4.93 -7.54
C GLU A 69 -20.15 3.78 -6.81
N VAL A 70 -20.46 3.96 -5.51
CA VAL A 70 -21.23 2.99 -4.73
C VAL A 70 -22.72 3.27 -4.91
N ARG A 71 -23.41 2.48 -5.74
CA ARG A 71 -24.88 2.50 -5.81
C ARG A 71 -25.46 1.63 -4.68
N ILE A 72 -26.02 2.28 -3.67
CA ILE A 72 -26.88 1.62 -2.68
C ILE A 72 -28.31 1.66 -3.25
N LYS A 73 -28.97 0.50 -3.31
CA LYS A 73 -30.40 0.38 -3.65
C LYS A 73 -31.25 0.67 -2.42
#